data_AF-A0A553PSH6-F1
#
_entry.id   AF-A0A553PSH6-F1
#
_cell.length_a   1.000
_cell.length_b   1.000
_cell.length_c   1.000
_cell.angle_alpha   90.00
_cell.angle_beta   90.00
_cell.angle_gamma   90.00
#
_symmetry.space_group_name_H-M   'P 1'
#
loop_
_entity.id
_entity.type
_entity.pdbx_description
1 polymer ?
#
loop_
_entity_poly.entity_id
_entity_poly.type
_entity_poly.pdbx_seq_one_letter_code
_entity_poly.pdbx_strand_id
1 'polypeptide(L)'
;MENTFINTRIQGKSVTDIPGIDAYYGKILARNGFSSAQEVLTKCTSLGMDKETCKRWFMQMEIDKFNASRAFNALDAYSRKW
;
A
#
# COMPACT_ATOMS: atom_id res chain seq x y z
N MET A 1 8.82 -11.07 3.96
CA MET A 1 7.58 -10.30 4.13
C MET A 1 6.95 -9.94 2.78
N GLU A 2 7.65 -9.26 1.86
CA GLU A 2 7.13 -8.93 0.51
C GLU A 2 6.57 -10.15 -0.25
N ASN A 3 7.33 -11.24 -0.29
CA ASN A 3 6.90 -12.45 -0.98
C ASN A 3 5.64 -13.09 -0.32
N THR A 4 5.53 -13.01 1.01
CA THR A 4 4.35 -13.51 1.74
C THR A 4 3.11 -12.67 1.43
N PHE A 5 3.26 -11.34 1.36
CA PHE A 5 2.18 -10.41 1.02
C PHE A 5 1.61 -10.70 -0.38
N ILE A 6 2.47 -10.84 -1.39
CA ILE A 6 2.03 -11.06 -2.79
C ILE A 6 1.31 -12.41 -2.96
N ASN A 7 1.74 -13.44 -2.22
CA ASN A 7 1.27 -14.81 -2.43
C ASN A 7 0.02 -15.19 -1.63
N THR A 8 -0.52 -14.31 -0.79
CA THR A 8 -1.68 -14.58 0.06
C THR A 8 -2.82 -13.60 -0.22
N ARG A 9 -4.08 -14.03 -0.12
CA ARG A 9 -5.24 -13.14 -0.33
C ARG A 9 -5.14 -11.89 0.55
N ILE A 10 -5.53 -10.74 0.01
CA ILE A 10 -5.42 -9.45 0.71
C ILE A 10 -6.51 -9.22 1.77
N GLN A 11 -7.60 -10.00 1.71
CA GLN A 11 -8.70 -9.95 2.66
C GLN A 11 -8.22 -10.20 4.09
N GLY A 12 -8.53 -9.29 5.00
CA GLY A 12 -8.15 -9.37 6.42
C GLY A 12 -6.73 -8.90 6.76
N LYS A 13 -5.92 -8.50 5.77
CA LYS A 13 -4.59 -7.92 6.03
C LYS A 13 -4.67 -6.48 6.54
N SER A 14 -3.89 -6.19 7.56
CA SER A 14 -3.68 -4.84 8.08
C SER A 14 -2.94 -3.99 7.04
N VAL A 15 -3.13 -2.67 7.09
CA VAL A 15 -2.34 -1.74 6.27
C VAL A 15 -0.83 -1.87 6.51
N THR A 16 -0.42 -2.27 7.71
CA THR A 16 0.98 -2.53 8.09
C THR A 16 1.56 -3.81 7.49
N ASP A 17 0.73 -4.66 6.88
CA ASP A 17 1.20 -5.83 6.16
C ASP A 17 1.74 -5.45 4.77
N ILE A 18 1.45 -4.24 4.28
CA ILE A 18 1.99 -3.72 3.04
C ILE A 18 3.48 -3.43 3.24
N PRO A 19 4.36 -4.04 2.43
CA PRO A 19 5.78 -3.74 2.47
C PRO A 19 6.08 -2.25 2.29
N GLY A 20 6.89 -1.68 3.18
CA GLY A 20 7.16 -0.23 3.21
C GLY A 20 6.19 0.55 4.11
N ILE A 21 5.16 -0.09 4.67
CA ILE A 21 4.27 0.53 5.67
C ILE A 21 4.53 -0.13 7.03
N ASP A 22 5.32 0.52 7.87
CA ASP A 22 5.53 0.08 9.25
C ASP A 22 4.41 0.58 10.18
N ALA A 23 4.56 0.36 11.50
CA ALA A 23 3.57 0.80 12.48
C ALA A 23 3.38 2.34 12.53
N TYR A 24 4.41 3.12 12.16
CA TYR A 24 4.31 4.58 12.13
C TYR A 24 3.48 5.02 10.92
N TYR A 25 3.83 4.55 9.72
CA TYR A 25 3.08 4.86 8.50
C TYR A 25 1.68 4.25 8.49
N GLY A 26 1.51 3.07 9.09
CA GLY A 26 0.21 2.46 9.28
C GLY A 26 -0.74 3.30 10.13
N LYS A 27 -0.23 3.98 11.17
CA LYS A 27 -1.04 4.94 11.95
C LYS A 27 -1.44 6.16 11.12
N ILE A 28 -0.56 6.66 10.26
CA ILE A 28 -0.87 7.80 9.38
C ILE A 28 -1.96 7.41 8.38
N LEU A 29 -1.83 6.24 7.73
CA LEU A 29 -2.85 5.72 6.81
C LEU A 29 -4.18 5.48 7.52
N ALA A 30 -4.18 4.85 8.70
CA ALA A 30 -5.40 4.61 9.48
C ALA A 30 -6.11 5.91 9.89
N ARG A 31 -5.36 6.96 10.27
CA ARG A 31 -5.93 8.30 10.55
C ARG A 31 -6.58 8.93 9.32
N ASN A 32 -6.13 8.56 8.13
CA ASN A 32 -6.69 9.00 6.85
C ASN A 32 -7.76 8.04 6.29
N GLY A 33 -8.22 7.06 7.08
CA GLY A 33 -9.29 6.13 6.70
C GLY A 33 -8.81 4.86 5.96
N PHE A 34 -7.51 4.57 5.98
CA PHE A 34 -6.91 3.38 5.35
C PHE A 34 -6.34 2.45 6.43
N SER A 35 -7.18 1.57 6.96
CA SER A 35 -6.83 0.66 8.05
C SER A 35 -6.39 -0.74 7.58
N SER A 36 -6.77 -1.11 6.35
CA SER A 36 -6.51 -2.41 5.74
C SER A 36 -5.72 -2.29 4.45
N ALA A 37 -5.02 -3.36 4.07
CA ALA A 37 -4.30 -3.40 2.80
C ALA A 37 -5.25 -3.33 1.58
N GLN A 38 -6.48 -3.86 1.72
CA GLN A 38 -7.52 -3.83 0.69
C GLN A 38 -7.94 -2.40 0.35
N GLU A 39 -8.10 -1.53 1.35
CA GLU A 39 -8.48 -0.12 1.15
C GLU A 39 -7.40 0.64 0.38
N VAL A 40 -6.12 0.40 0.74
CA VAL A 40 -4.98 1.01 0.05
C VAL A 40 -4.85 0.50 -1.39
N LEU A 41 -5.01 -0.81 -1.61
CA LEU A 41 -5.05 -1.38 -2.97
C LEU A 41 -6.16 -0.74 -3.78
N THR A 42 -7.38 -0.68 -3.23
CA THR A 42 -8.55 -0.08 -3.90
C THR A 42 -8.30 1.38 -4.27
N LYS A 43 -7.66 2.14 -3.37
CA LYS A 43 -7.27 3.52 -3.65
C LYS A 43 -6.27 3.59 -4.81
N CYS A 44 -5.23 2.78 -4.80
CA CYS A 44 -4.27 2.75 -5.90
C CYS A 44 -4.89 2.30 -7.24
N THR A 45 -5.81 1.33 -7.20
CA THR A 45 -6.61 0.94 -8.37
C THR A 45 -7.49 2.08 -8.89
N SER A 46 -8.12 2.87 -8.01
CA SER A 46 -8.89 4.05 -8.42
C SER A 46 -8.04 5.16 -9.06
N LEU A 47 -6.73 5.14 -8.81
CA LEU A 47 -5.73 6.01 -9.45
C LEU A 47 -5.13 5.36 -10.71
N GLY A 48 -5.71 4.27 -11.21
CA GLY A 48 -5.26 3.55 -12.39
C GLY A 48 -4.03 2.66 -12.18
N MET A 49 -3.65 2.38 -10.93
CA MET A 49 -2.38 1.72 -10.58
C MET A 49 -1.14 2.40 -11.20
N ASP A 50 -1.23 3.71 -11.51
CA ASP A 50 -0.08 4.45 -12.02
C ASP A 50 0.97 4.67 -10.92
N LYS A 51 2.22 4.32 -11.23
CA LYS A 51 3.32 4.33 -10.27
C LYS A 51 3.54 5.70 -9.64
N GLU A 52 3.66 6.74 -10.46
CA GLU A 52 3.99 8.06 -9.94
C GLU A 52 2.80 8.70 -9.23
N THR A 53 1.58 8.44 -9.71
CA THR A 53 0.35 8.92 -9.07
C THR A 53 0.12 8.27 -7.70
N CYS A 54 0.24 6.94 -7.59
CA CYS A 54 0.14 6.23 -6.31
C CYS A 54 1.22 6.66 -5.33
N LYS A 55 2.48 6.77 -5.77
CA LYS A 55 3.57 7.24 -4.91
C LYS A 55 3.33 8.65 -4.40
N ARG A 56 2.90 9.57 -5.27
CA ARG A 56 2.56 10.95 -4.87
C ARG A 56 1.43 10.95 -3.85
N TRP A 57 0.43 10.10 -4.01
CA TRP A 57 -0.66 9.96 -3.04
C TRP A 57 -0.16 9.50 -1.66
N PHE A 58 0.72 8.49 -1.57
CA PHE A 58 1.36 8.12 -0.30
C PHE A 58 2.18 9.28 0.30
N MET A 59 2.92 10.00 -0.54
CA MET A 59 3.74 11.14 -0.10
C MET A 59 2.91 12.33 0.40
N GLN A 60 1.69 12.53 -0.12
CA GLN A 60 0.73 13.51 0.43
C GLN A 60 0.27 13.16 1.85
N MET A 61 0.40 11.89 2.25
CA MET A 61 0.16 11.40 3.60
C MET A 61 1.46 11.31 4.41
N GLU A 62 2.47 12.09 4.07
CA GLU A 62 3.74 12.18 4.80
C GLU A 62 4.56 10.86 4.83
N ILE A 63 4.25 9.92 3.94
CA ILE A 63 5.07 8.70 3.77
C ILE A 63 6.25 9.04 2.87
N ASP A 64 7.47 8.76 3.33
CA ASP A 64 8.66 9.08 2.57
C ASP A 64 8.71 8.35 1.20
N LYS A 65 9.49 8.91 0.27
CA LYS A 65 9.57 8.43 -1.11
C LYS A 65 10.04 6.96 -1.21
N PHE A 66 10.93 6.52 -0.33
CA PHE A 66 11.45 5.16 -0.35
C PHE A 66 10.36 4.16 0.04
N ASN A 67 9.67 4.43 1.15
CA ASN A 67 8.57 3.60 1.65
C ASN A 67 7.35 3.63 0.72
N ALA A 68 7.00 4.79 0.17
CA ALA A 68 5.97 4.91 -0.86
C ALA A 68 6.28 4.07 -2.12
N SER A 69 7.55 4.02 -2.54
CA SER A 69 7.97 3.22 -3.69
C SER A 69 7.86 1.72 -3.40
N ARG A 70 8.25 1.29 -2.19
CA ARG A 70 8.12 -0.11 -1.78
C ARG A 70 6.66 -0.55 -1.66
N ALA A 71 5.83 0.27 -1.04
CA ALA A 71 4.40 0.01 -0.91
C ALA A 71 3.73 -0.13 -2.28
N PHE A 72 4.00 0.81 -3.19
CA PHE A 72 3.51 0.72 -4.56
C PHE A 72 3.97 -0.57 -5.26
N ASN A 73 5.27 -0.88 -5.23
CA ASN A 73 5.79 -2.07 -5.92
C ASN A 73 5.14 -3.37 -5.40
N ALA A 74 4.88 -3.46 -4.09
CA ALA A 74 4.22 -4.62 -3.51
C ALA A 74 2.74 -4.73 -3.93
N LEU A 75 2.03 -3.60 -3.98
CA LEU A 75 0.63 -3.55 -4.42
C LEU A 75 0.49 -3.83 -5.92
N ASP A 76 1.39 -3.28 -6.75
CA ASP A 76 1.45 -3.55 -8.19
C ASP A 76 1.74 -5.04 -8.45
N ALA A 77 2.75 -5.60 -7.80
CA ALA A 77 3.05 -7.03 -7.90
C ALA A 77 1.88 -7.92 -7.45
N TYR A 78 1.17 -7.53 -6.37
CA TYR A 78 -0.04 -8.23 -5.93
C TYR A 78 -1.16 -8.16 -6.98
N SER A 79 -1.45 -6.96 -7.51
CA SER A 79 -2.52 -6.72 -8.49
C SER A 79 -2.34 -7.44 -9.83
N ARG A 80 -1.10 -7.74 -10.21
CA ARG A 80 -0.81 -8.52 -11.43
C ARG A 80 -1.00 -10.02 -11.24
N LYS A 81 -1.05 -10.48 -9.98
CA LYS A 81 -1.19 -11.90 -9.64
C LYS A 81 -2.65 -12.32 -9.45
N TRP A 82 -3.50 -11.42 -8.97
CA TRP A 82 -4.90 -11.68 -8.57
C TRP A 82 -5.85 -10.77 -9.33
#